data_AF-A0A1E3SYM3-F1
#
_entry.id   AF-A0A1E3SYM3-F1
#
_cell.length_a   1.000
_cell.length_b   1.000
_cell.length_c   1.000
_cell.angle_alpha   90.00
_cell.angle_beta   90.00
_cell.angle_gamma   90.00
#
_symmetry.space_group_name_H-M   'P 1'
#
loop_
_entity.id
_entity.type
_entity.pdbx_description
1 polymer ?
#
loop_
_entity_poly.entity_id
_entity_poly.type
_entity_poly.pdbx_seq_one_letter_code
_entity_poly.pdbx_strand_id
1 'polypeptide(L)'
;MSAESQLATNVAAGHPRRSVIDQAWRSLGPGVEVLSSDDGGPLTRTVKRIIDPLVLRLRANPQYSAPLVDAATAAAMHDLITSTASELRSTAAWFAVLKLERRRQRIRSGNAQELYFPVCFELAVTKGPPAPEDSETAAGVLADIHQGRDRTGIEVLHQYVAGPGVVAALTEQLDRSWRDVRAGDTGADRFLAELGVVLGPAHGHNAAAARQRLWSAMIDDAAPYNLGALARVDPAALPWSIVGLGLSSAVPLRPPPLTGDLDRDHSDRPLDRSVVDRVRATLRRALDRDALPDIPLLCEEEVDRACAPWGLLSEDKQATLVAGIEVAVELAPLDRSVTSRYALAAQIQARLRKEAYVLHARRYLAEGGPIHPRQRQVVDDLAAYAPLYLSRLWARLHGRDVWQEPCDDVDEMRSLLEGVARSVSLDHRQRIKAMLELQVAG
;
A
#
# COMPACT_ATOMS: atom_id res chain seq x y z
N MET A 1 -30.09 -59.87 2.80
CA MET A 1 -31.10 -58.80 2.80
C MET A 1 -30.55 -57.64 3.61
N SER A 2 -30.65 -56.43 3.06
CA SER A 2 -30.40 -55.11 3.67
C SER A 2 -28.94 -54.79 4.02
N ALA A 3 -28.23 -54.00 3.20
CA ALA A 3 -28.35 -52.54 3.01
C ALA A 3 -27.58 -51.78 4.09
N GLU A 4 -26.32 -51.48 3.81
CA GLU A 4 -25.61 -50.37 4.44
C GLU A 4 -25.23 -49.35 3.38
N SER A 5 -25.57 -48.12 3.73
CA SER A 5 -25.86 -47.00 2.87
C SER A 5 -24.56 -46.31 2.43
N GLN A 6 -24.47 -46.04 1.13
CA GLN A 6 -23.49 -45.14 0.54
C GLN A 6 -23.68 -43.73 1.12
N LEU A 7 -22.84 -43.34 2.08
CA LEU A 7 -22.56 -41.94 2.38
C LEU A 7 -21.23 -41.57 1.72
N ALA A 8 -21.28 -41.45 0.40
CA ALA A 8 -20.29 -40.69 -0.34
C ALA A 8 -20.43 -39.22 0.09
N THR A 9 -19.58 -38.82 1.03
CA THR A 9 -19.37 -37.41 1.38
C THR A 9 -18.73 -36.75 0.17
N ASN A 10 -19.56 -36.18 -0.71
CA ASN A 10 -19.12 -35.25 -1.74
C ASN A 10 -18.50 -34.04 -1.03
N VAL A 11 -17.18 -34.07 -0.84
CA VAL A 11 -16.41 -32.87 -0.55
C VAL A 11 -16.59 -31.97 -1.77
N ALA A 12 -17.43 -30.95 -1.66
CA ALA A 12 -17.63 -29.98 -2.72
C ALA A 12 -16.27 -29.35 -3.04
N ALA A 13 -15.65 -29.79 -4.15
CA ALA A 13 -14.38 -29.26 -4.60
C ALA A 13 -14.58 -27.79 -4.97
N GLY A 14 -14.06 -26.88 -4.15
CA GLY A 14 -14.10 -25.45 -4.44
C GLY A 14 -13.40 -25.16 -5.77
N HIS A 15 -14.00 -24.33 -6.61
CA HIS A 15 -13.44 -23.94 -7.89
C HIS A 15 -12.43 -22.80 -7.67
N PRO A 16 -11.20 -22.88 -8.22
CA PRO A 16 -10.28 -21.76 -8.20
C PRO A 16 -10.91 -20.55 -8.90
N ARG A 17 -11.04 -19.44 -8.17
CA ARG A 17 -11.66 -18.20 -8.67
C ARG A 17 -11.09 -17.76 -10.01
N ARG A 18 -9.77 -17.87 -10.17
CA ARG A 18 -9.07 -17.52 -11.41
C ARG A 18 -9.53 -18.39 -12.59
N SER A 19 -9.76 -19.68 -12.38
CA SER A 19 -10.25 -20.59 -13.41
C SER A 19 -11.69 -20.29 -13.81
N VAL A 20 -12.54 -19.88 -12.87
CA VAL A 20 -13.92 -19.44 -13.15
C VAL A 20 -13.92 -18.20 -14.05
N ILE A 21 -13.10 -17.19 -13.70
CA ILE A 21 -12.96 -15.96 -14.50
C ILE A 21 -12.39 -16.28 -15.89
N ASP A 22 -11.37 -17.14 -15.98
CA ASP A 22 -10.78 -17.55 -17.27
C ASP A 22 -11.80 -18.27 -18.16
N GLN A 23 -12.57 -19.20 -17.60
CA GLN A 23 -13.62 -19.92 -18.33
C GLN A 23 -14.73 -18.98 -18.81
N ALA A 24 -15.21 -18.08 -17.94
CA ALA A 24 -16.23 -17.09 -18.29
C ALA A 24 -15.73 -16.08 -19.34
N TRP A 25 -14.45 -15.72 -19.30
CA TRP A 25 -13.84 -14.84 -20.29
C TRP A 25 -13.76 -15.51 -21.67
N ARG A 26 -13.35 -16.78 -21.71
CA ARG A 26 -13.25 -17.55 -22.96
C ARG A 26 -14.61 -17.79 -23.62
N SER A 27 -15.69 -17.83 -22.85
CA SER A 27 -17.05 -17.97 -23.40
C SER A 27 -17.63 -16.69 -23.99
N LEU A 28 -16.98 -15.52 -23.78
CA LEU A 28 -17.42 -14.25 -24.37
C LEU A 28 -17.36 -14.28 -25.91
N GLY A 29 -16.41 -15.01 -26.49
CA GLY A 29 -16.16 -15.04 -27.94
C GLY A 29 -15.36 -13.82 -28.43
N PRO A 30 -15.41 -13.52 -29.74
CA PRO A 30 -14.56 -12.48 -30.35
C PRO A 30 -14.96 -11.06 -29.92
N GLY A 31 -14.05 -10.12 -30.12
CA GLY A 31 -14.24 -8.69 -29.87
C GLY A 31 -13.70 -8.19 -28.52
N VAL A 32 -12.93 -9.01 -27.81
CA VAL A 32 -12.28 -8.65 -26.52
C VAL A 32 -10.76 -8.79 -26.57
N GLU A 33 -10.17 -8.97 -27.76
CA GLU A 33 -8.77 -9.37 -27.95
C GLU A 33 -7.78 -8.37 -27.34
N VAL A 34 -8.07 -7.07 -27.38
CA VAL A 34 -7.22 -6.03 -26.78
C VAL A 34 -7.23 -6.03 -25.25
N LEU A 35 -8.18 -6.75 -24.64
CA LEU A 35 -8.31 -6.99 -23.21
C LEU A 35 -7.86 -8.41 -22.81
N SER A 36 -7.42 -9.23 -23.78
CA SER A 36 -6.98 -10.61 -23.61
C SER A 36 -5.46 -10.75 -23.72
N SER A 37 -4.91 -11.79 -23.09
CA SER A 37 -3.54 -12.26 -23.34
C SER A 37 -3.48 -13.11 -24.61
N ASP A 38 -2.25 -13.41 -25.05
CA ASP A 38 -1.99 -14.20 -26.27
C ASP A 38 -2.59 -15.62 -26.22
N ASP A 39 -2.84 -16.15 -25.02
CA ASP A 39 -3.49 -17.44 -24.79
C ASP A 39 -5.04 -17.37 -24.80
N GLY A 40 -5.62 -16.21 -25.09
CA GLY A 40 -7.06 -15.96 -25.13
C GLY A 40 -7.74 -15.77 -23.77
N GLY A 41 -6.99 -15.85 -22.66
CA GLY A 41 -7.49 -15.51 -21.33
C GLY A 41 -7.53 -13.98 -21.10
N PRO A 42 -8.13 -13.49 -20.00
CA PRO A 42 -8.12 -12.06 -19.69
C PRO A 42 -6.74 -11.59 -19.24
N LEU A 43 -6.33 -10.39 -19.66
CA LEU A 43 -5.13 -9.76 -19.10
C LEU A 43 -5.27 -9.60 -17.58
N THR A 44 -4.15 -9.68 -16.87
CA THR A 44 -4.12 -9.39 -15.42
C THR A 44 -4.70 -8.00 -15.10
N ARG A 45 -4.48 -7.02 -15.99
CA ARG A 45 -5.04 -5.67 -15.83
C ARG A 45 -6.54 -5.61 -16.12
N THR A 46 -7.05 -6.38 -17.07
CA THR A 46 -8.48 -6.53 -17.33
C THR A 46 -9.20 -7.04 -16.08
N VAL A 47 -8.63 -8.06 -15.43
CA VAL A 47 -9.19 -8.57 -14.17
C VAL A 47 -9.19 -7.48 -13.09
N LYS A 48 -8.05 -6.83 -12.87
CA LYS A 48 -7.88 -5.85 -11.78
C LYS A 48 -8.63 -4.53 -11.99
N ARG A 49 -8.87 -4.10 -13.24
CA ARG A 49 -9.42 -2.78 -13.57
C ARG A 49 -10.86 -2.81 -14.06
N ILE A 50 -11.33 -3.96 -14.56
CA ILE A 50 -12.69 -4.11 -15.09
C ILE A 50 -13.43 -5.19 -14.30
N ILE A 51 -12.95 -6.44 -14.35
CA ILE A 51 -13.72 -7.58 -13.81
C ILE A 51 -13.96 -7.45 -12.31
N ASP A 52 -12.91 -7.25 -11.51
CA ASP A 52 -13.02 -7.18 -10.06
C ASP A 52 -13.81 -5.95 -9.57
N PRO A 53 -13.47 -4.71 -10.00
CA PRO A 53 -14.15 -3.52 -9.49
C PRO A 53 -15.50 -3.20 -10.15
N LEU A 54 -15.68 -3.48 -11.45
CA LEU A 54 -16.82 -2.97 -12.23
C LEU A 54 -17.86 -4.04 -12.55
N VAL A 55 -17.42 -5.26 -12.88
CA VAL A 55 -18.33 -6.38 -13.20
C VAL A 55 -18.75 -7.11 -11.93
N LEU A 56 -17.79 -7.74 -11.23
CA LEU A 56 -18.05 -8.48 -9.99
C LEU A 56 -18.31 -7.57 -8.79
N ARG A 57 -17.80 -6.32 -8.85
CA ARG A 57 -17.96 -5.30 -7.80
C ARG A 57 -17.62 -5.86 -6.40
N LEU A 58 -16.40 -6.36 -6.22
CA LEU A 58 -15.98 -7.12 -5.03
C LEU A 58 -16.25 -6.42 -3.67
N ARG A 59 -16.35 -5.09 -3.63
CA ARG A 59 -16.73 -4.34 -2.42
C ARG A 59 -18.19 -4.61 -2.01
N ALA A 60 -19.09 -4.68 -2.99
CA ALA A 60 -20.50 -4.97 -2.76
C ALA A 60 -20.77 -6.49 -2.71
N ASN A 61 -19.94 -7.28 -3.38
CA ASN A 61 -20.06 -8.75 -3.45
C ASN A 61 -18.79 -9.45 -2.94
N PRO A 62 -18.49 -9.39 -1.64
CA PRO A 62 -17.26 -9.95 -1.07
C PRO A 62 -17.15 -11.46 -1.25
N GLN A 63 -18.26 -12.18 -1.42
CA GLN A 63 -18.29 -13.62 -1.71
C GLN A 63 -17.52 -13.99 -2.99
N TYR A 64 -17.40 -13.08 -3.96
CA TYR A 64 -16.64 -13.30 -5.20
C TYR A 64 -15.12 -13.11 -5.03
N SER A 65 -14.65 -12.69 -3.85
CA SER A 65 -13.23 -12.39 -3.59
C SER A 65 -12.43 -13.59 -3.07
N ALA A 66 -13.11 -14.65 -2.63
CA ALA A 66 -12.46 -15.84 -2.07
C ALA A 66 -11.58 -16.55 -3.12
N PRO A 67 -10.37 -17.03 -2.76
CA PRO A 67 -9.49 -17.74 -3.71
C PRO A 67 -10.10 -19.02 -4.28
N LEU A 68 -10.92 -19.69 -3.48
CA LEU A 68 -11.75 -20.84 -3.85
C LEU A 68 -13.21 -20.47 -3.61
N VAL A 69 -14.06 -20.66 -4.61
CA VAL A 69 -15.49 -20.38 -4.53
C VAL A 69 -16.28 -21.69 -4.65
N ASP A 70 -17.42 -21.78 -3.98
CA ASP A 70 -18.32 -22.93 -4.15
C ASP A 70 -18.96 -22.92 -5.55
N ALA A 71 -19.60 -24.03 -5.91
CA ALA A 71 -20.18 -24.21 -7.25
C ALA A 71 -21.28 -23.18 -7.58
N ALA A 72 -22.10 -22.79 -6.60
CA ALA A 72 -23.17 -21.81 -6.80
C ALA A 72 -22.60 -20.41 -7.07
N THR A 73 -21.59 -20.02 -6.28
CA THR A 73 -20.86 -18.76 -6.45
C THR A 73 -20.09 -18.74 -7.76
N ALA A 74 -19.45 -19.86 -8.14
CA ALA A 74 -18.76 -20.00 -9.43
C ALA A 74 -19.72 -19.80 -10.61
N ALA A 75 -20.89 -20.43 -10.58
CA ALA A 75 -21.93 -20.26 -11.60
C ALA A 75 -22.41 -18.80 -11.67
N ALA A 76 -22.72 -18.18 -10.53
CA ALA A 76 -23.13 -16.78 -10.47
C ALA A 76 -22.06 -15.82 -11.02
N MET A 77 -20.79 -16.05 -10.72
CA MET A 77 -19.67 -15.28 -11.29
C MET A 77 -19.58 -15.43 -12.81
N HIS A 78 -19.72 -16.66 -13.31
CA HIS A 78 -19.70 -16.95 -14.74
C HIS A 78 -20.84 -16.25 -15.48
N ASP A 79 -22.06 -16.33 -14.94
CA ASP A 79 -23.25 -15.71 -15.54
C ASP A 79 -23.16 -14.18 -15.52
N LEU A 80 -22.61 -13.60 -14.43
CA LEU A 80 -22.40 -12.16 -14.34
C LEU A 80 -21.39 -11.66 -15.38
N ILE A 81 -20.28 -12.38 -15.58
CA ILE A 81 -19.28 -12.00 -16.58
C ILE A 81 -19.87 -12.14 -17.99
N THR A 82 -20.53 -13.26 -18.29
CA THR A 82 -21.07 -13.53 -19.63
C THR A 82 -22.27 -12.64 -19.98
N SER A 83 -23.09 -12.24 -19.00
CA SER A 83 -24.17 -11.26 -19.22
C SER A 83 -23.64 -9.87 -19.59
N THR A 84 -22.43 -9.50 -19.15
CA THR A 84 -21.77 -8.24 -19.53
C THR A 84 -20.96 -8.30 -20.83
N ALA A 85 -21.15 -9.35 -21.65
CA ALA A 85 -20.33 -9.56 -22.85
C ALA A 85 -20.44 -8.42 -23.87
N SER A 86 -21.60 -7.77 -23.98
CA SER A 86 -21.81 -6.69 -24.96
C SER A 86 -21.04 -5.41 -24.57
N GLU A 87 -21.00 -5.13 -23.27
CA GLU A 87 -20.30 -4.04 -22.64
C GLU A 87 -18.80 -4.27 -22.70
N LEU A 88 -18.33 -5.51 -22.47
CA LEU A 88 -16.92 -5.86 -22.58
C LEU A 88 -16.39 -5.74 -24.02
N ARG A 89 -17.19 -6.11 -25.03
CA ARG A 89 -16.85 -5.87 -26.44
C ARG A 89 -16.82 -4.38 -26.78
N SER A 90 -17.82 -3.64 -26.30
CA SER A 90 -17.86 -2.18 -26.50
C SER A 90 -16.69 -1.49 -25.80
N THR A 91 -16.28 -1.99 -24.62
CA THR A 91 -15.09 -1.53 -23.88
C THR A 91 -13.82 -1.71 -24.70
N ALA A 92 -13.67 -2.89 -25.31
CA ALA A 92 -12.54 -3.19 -26.18
C ALA A 92 -12.51 -2.28 -27.41
N ALA A 93 -13.67 -2.01 -28.03
CA ALA A 93 -13.80 -1.08 -29.15
C ALA A 93 -13.44 0.37 -28.74
N TRP A 94 -13.96 0.86 -27.62
CA TRP A 94 -13.58 2.16 -27.06
C TRP A 94 -12.09 2.26 -26.78
N PHE A 95 -11.47 1.20 -26.25
CA PHE A 95 -10.03 1.20 -26.00
C PHE A 95 -9.20 1.34 -27.29
N ALA A 96 -9.67 0.75 -28.40
CA ALA A 96 -9.04 0.95 -29.71
C ALA A 96 -9.14 2.41 -30.17
N VAL A 97 -10.31 3.04 -30.01
CA VAL A 97 -10.54 4.46 -30.35
C VAL A 97 -9.63 5.37 -29.49
N LEU A 98 -9.62 5.19 -28.17
CA LEU A 98 -8.77 5.98 -27.27
C LEU A 98 -7.28 5.76 -27.57
N LYS A 99 -6.86 4.56 -27.98
CA LYS A 99 -5.47 4.31 -28.41
C LYS A 99 -5.11 5.09 -29.67
N LEU A 100 -6.02 5.16 -30.64
CA LEU A 100 -5.79 5.92 -31.87
C LEU A 100 -5.69 7.42 -31.55
N GLU A 101 -6.61 7.93 -30.74
CA GLU A 101 -6.63 9.34 -30.34
C GLU A 101 -5.40 9.71 -29.49
N ARG A 102 -4.97 8.82 -28.58
CA ARG A 102 -3.72 8.98 -27.81
C ARG A 102 -2.51 9.19 -28.73
N ARG A 103 -2.45 8.44 -29.83
CA ARG A 103 -1.38 8.59 -30.83
C ARG A 103 -1.52 9.90 -31.59
N ARG A 104 -2.73 10.30 -31.97
CA ARG A 104 -3.02 11.57 -32.65
C ARG A 104 -2.57 12.77 -31.82
N GLN A 105 -2.90 12.77 -30.53
CA GLN A 105 -2.52 13.81 -29.56
C GLN A 105 -1.07 13.69 -29.05
N ARG A 106 -0.30 12.70 -29.55
CA ARG A 106 1.10 12.43 -29.15
C ARG A 106 1.30 12.24 -27.65
N ILE A 107 0.31 11.71 -26.94
CA ILE A 107 0.39 11.43 -25.50
C ILE A 107 1.32 10.23 -25.27
N ARG A 108 2.39 10.45 -24.49
CA ARG A 108 3.40 9.43 -24.17
C ARG A 108 3.39 8.96 -22.72
N SER A 109 2.75 9.70 -21.80
CA SER A 109 2.60 9.32 -20.38
C SER A 109 1.58 8.21 -20.15
N GLY A 110 1.73 7.57 -18.99
CA GLY A 110 0.71 6.73 -18.40
C GLY A 110 0.62 5.36 -19.06
N ASN A 111 0.33 4.34 -18.24
CA ASN A 111 -0.01 3.03 -18.78
C ASN A 111 -1.46 3.08 -19.29
N ALA A 112 -1.64 3.01 -20.61
CA ALA A 112 -2.96 3.10 -21.24
C ALA A 112 -3.94 2.04 -20.70
N GLN A 113 -3.49 0.83 -20.37
CA GLN A 113 -4.36 -0.21 -19.81
C GLN A 113 -4.79 0.12 -18.38
N GLU A 114 -3.98 0.84 -17.61
CA GLU A 114 -4.34 1.21 -16.24
C GLU A 114 -5.29 2.40 -16.20
N LEU A 115 -5.05 3.38 -17.06
CA LEU A 115 -5.81 4.63 -17.09
C LEU A 115 -7.13 4.47 -17.87
N TYR A 116 -7.14 3.76 -18.99
CA TYR A 116 -8.27 3.83 -19.92
C TYR A 116 -9.27 2.69 -19.71
N PHE A 117 -8.85 1.53 -19.18
CA PHE A 117 -9.75 0.38 -19.03
C PHE A 117 -11.02 0.68 -18.23
N PRO A 118 -10.97 1.35 -17.06
CA PRO A 118 -12.18 1.70 -16.33
C PRO A 118 -13.09 2.66 -17.11
N VAL A 119 -12.49 3.67 -17.75
CA VAL A 119 -13.23 4.70 -18.49
C VAL A 119 -13.87 4.13 -19.76
N CYS A 120 -13.17 3.23 -20.47
CA CYS A 120 -13.74 2.53 -21.62
C CYS A 120 -14.94 1.67 -21.23
N PHE A 121 -14.92 1.07 -20.02
CA PHE A 121 -16.05 0.29 -19.52
C PHE A 121 -17.23 1.20 -19.16
N GLU A 122 -16.98 2.34 -18.54
CA GLU A 122 -18.01 3.34 -18.27
C GLU A 122 -18.64 3.87 -19.57
N LEU A 123 -17.83 4.19 -20.58
CA LEU A 123 -18.32 4.59 -21.91
C LEU A 123 -19.14 3.48 -22.57
N ALA A 124 -18.70 2.22 -22.45
CA ALA A 124 -19.45 1.08 -22.97
C ALA A 124 -20.82 0.94 -22.30
N VAL A 125 -20.91 1.12 -20.99
CA VAL A 125 -22.18 1.03 -20.24
C VAL A 125 -23.09 2.23 -20.54
N THR A 126 -22.53 3.43 -20.66
CA THR A 126 -23.32 4.67 -20.80
C THR A 126 -23.68 5.01 -22.25
N LYS A 127 -22.81 4.68 -23.21
CA LYS A 127 -22.96 5.03 -24.63
C LYS A 127 -23.06 3.82 -25.56
N GLY A 128 -22.75 2.62 -25.10
CA GLY A 128 -22.65 1.44 -25.97
C GLY A 128 -21.36 1.45 -26.81
N PRO A 129 -21.33 0.82 -27.99
CA PRO A 129 -20.13 0.80 -28.85
C PRO A 129 -19.82 2.19 -29.43
N PRO A 130 -18.54 2.52 -29.67
CA PRO A 130 -18.17 3.81 -30.24
C PRO A 130 -18.70 4.01 -31.66
N ALA A 131 -19.25 5.18 -31.95
CA ALA A 131 -19.63 5.60 -33.29
C ALA A 131 -18.51 6.39 -34.00
N PRO A 132 -18.52 6.53 -35.34
CA PRO A 132 -17.51 7.30 -36.08
C PRO A 132 -17.36 8.77 -35.62
N GLU A 133 -18.46 9.39 -35.17
CA GLU A 133 -18.54 10.75 -34.64
C GLU A 133 -17.97 10.90 -33.22
N ASP A 134 -17.70 9.81 -32.49
CA ASP A 134 -17.19 9.86 -31.11
C ASP A 134 -15.70 10.25 -30.98
N SER A 135 -15.08 10.71 -32.06
CA SER A 135 -13.72 11.24 -32.04
C SER A 135 -13.57 12.41 -31.06
N GLU A 136 -14.58 13.29 -30.98
CA GLU A 136 -14.61 14.39 -30.01
C GLU A 136 -14.78 13.89 -28.57
N THR A 137 -15.64 12.88 -28.35
CA THR A 137 -15.78 12.19 -27.05
C THR A 137 -14.43 11.62 -26.59
N ALA A 138 -13.73 10.89 -27.47
CA ALA A 138 -12.44 10.30 -27.15
C ALA A 138 -11.37 11.36 -26.86
N ALA A 139 -11.40 12.48 -27.59
CA ALA A 139 -10.48 13.59 -27.36
C ALA A 139 -10.73 14.28 -26.01
N GLY A 140 -11.98 14.55 -25.66
CA GLY A 140 -12.37 15.11 -24.36
C GLY A 140 -12.00 14.20 -23.20
N VAL A 141 -12.32 12.90 -23.30
CA VAL A 141 -11.96 11.91 -22.28
C VAL A 141 -10.44 11.81 -22.07
N LEU A 142 -9.64 11.83 -23.15
CA LEU A 142 -8.19 11.84 -23.00
C LEU A 142 -7.65 13.16 -22.44
N ALA A 143 -8.29 14.30 -22.76
CA ALA A 143 -7.96 15.57 -22.14
C ALA A 143 -8.23 15.50 -20.63
N ASP A 144 -9.40 15.02 -20.20
CA ASP A 144 -9.73 14.89 -18.77
C ASP A 144 -8.74 13.94 -18.04
N ILE A 145 -8.44 12.79 -18.64
CA ILE A 145 -7.51 11.81 -18.05
C ILE A 145 -6.09 12.36 -17.94
N HIS A 146 -5.59 13.09 -18.95
CA HIS A 146 -4.17 13.50 -18.98
C HIS A 146 -3.91 14.93 -18.53
N GLN A 147 -4.86 15.84 -18.69
CA GLN A 147 -4.80 17.20 -18.15
C GLN A 147 -5.24 17.22 -16.67
N GLY A 148 -6.12 16.30 -16.26
CA GLY A 148 -6.64 16.24 -14.88
C GLY A 148 -5.84 15.41 -13.88
N ARG A 149 -5.21 14.28 -14.28
CA ARG A 149 -4.82 13.26 -13.26
C ARG A 149 -3.34 12.95 -13.03
N ASP A 150 -2.43 13.00 -14.00
CA ASP A 150 -1.10 12.39 -13.80
C ASP A 150 0.12 13.22 -14.25
N ARG A 151 -0.07 14.28 -15.04
CA ARG A 151 1.03 15.15 -15.51
C ARG A 151 1.03 16.54 -14.90
N THR A 152 -0.15 17.14 -14.73
CA THR A 152 -0.26 18.50 -14.18
C THR A 152 0.20 18.59 -12.74
N GLY A 153 -0.16 17.67 -11.83
CA GLY A 153 0.25 17.81 -10.41
C GLY A 153 1.77 17.87 -10.19
N ILE A 154 2.54 16.96 -10.81
CA ILE A 154 4.00 16.92 -10.65
C ILE A 154 4.67 18.06 -11.43
N GLU A 155 4.19 18.38 -12.64
CA GLU A 155 4.73 19.49 -13.44
C GLU A 155 4.42 20.85 -12.79
N VAL A 156 3.22 21.04 -12.23
CA VAL A 156 2.82 22.23 -11.46
C VAL A 156 3.62 22.32 -10.16
N LEU A 157 3.88 21.20 -9.47
CA LEU A 157 4.79 21.17 -8.33
C LEU A 157 6.20 21.61 -8.72
N HIS A 158 6.75 21.10 -9.82
CA HIS A 158 8.06 21.52 -10.32
C HIS A 158 8.09 23.00 -10.69
N GLN A 159 7.05 23.50 -11.35
CA GLN A 159 6.92 24.92 -11.70
C GLN A 159 6.79 25.81 -10.46
N TYR A 160 5.99 25.40 -9.47
CA TYR A 160 5.79 26.11 -8.22
C TYR A 160 7.10 26.23 -7.44
N VAL A 161 7.82 25.12 -7.25
CA VAL A 161 9.09 25.09 -6.52
C VAL A 161 10.20 25.85 -7.27
N ALA A 162 10.14 25.91 -8.61
CA ALA A 162 11.03 26.75 -9.43
C ALA A 162 10.68 28.25 -9.35
N GLY A 163 9.56 28.61 -8.73
CA GLY A 163 9.11 30.00 -8.56
C GLY A 163 10.09 30.83 -7.72
N PRO A 164 10.33 32.10 -8.06
CA PRO A 164 11.21 32.97 -7.29
C PRO A 164 10.68 33.11 -5.85
N GLY A 165 11.51 32.81 -4.85
CA GLY A 165 11.18 33.00 -3.44
C GLY A 165 10.34 31.89 -2.77
N VAL A 166 9.77 30.95 -3.53
CA VAL A 166 8.94 29.86 -2.96
C VAL A 166 9.75 28.97 -2.00
N VAL A 167 10.92 28.49 -2.44
CA VAL A 167 11.79 27.68 -1.59
C VAL A 167 12.23 28.46 -0.35
N ALA A 168 12.50 29.76 -0.47
CA ALA A 168 12.90 30.60 0.66
C ALA A 168 11.76 30.73 1.67
N ALA A 169 10.53 30.97 1.22
CA ALA A 169 9.35 31.07 2.08
C ALA A 169 9.06 29.75 2.82
N LEU A 170 9.08 28.62 2.11
CA LEU A 170 8.89 27.30 2.72
C LEU A 170 10.03 26.93 3.68
N THR A 171 11.26 27.35 3.39
CA THR A 171 12.41 27.17 4.31
C THR A 171 12.24 28.00 5.58
N GLU A 172 11.78 29.24 5.46
CA GLU A 172 11.49 30.08 6.63
C GLU A 172 10.37 29.49 7.50
N GLN A 173 9.31 28.95 6.89
CA GLN A 173 8.27 28.21 7.62
C GLN A 173 8.86 26.99 8.33
N LEU A 174 9.64 26.17 7.62
CA LEU A 174 10.28 24.98 8.18
C LEU A 174 11.16 25.34 9.39
N ASP A 175 12.01 26.35 9.26
CA ASP A 175 12.91 26.79 10.34
C ASP A 175 12.16 27.34 11.56
N ARG A 176 11.00 27.97 11.37
CA ARG A 176 10.13 28.41 12.47
C ARG A 176 9.44 27.19 13.12
N SER A 177 8.66 26.45 12.36
CA SER A 177 7.88 25.30 12.86
C SER A 177 8.75 24.21 13.48
N TRP A 178 9.98 24.00 12.98
CA TRP A 178 10.93 23.03 13.55
C TRP A 178 11.34 23.37 14.98
N ARG A 179 11.48 24.67 15.31
CA ARG A 179 11.91 25.17 16.64
C ARG A 179 10.79 25.13 17.68
N ASP A 180 9.54 25.04 17.23
CA ASP A 180 8.35 25.09 18.09
C ASP A 180 8.05 23.73 18.75
N VAL A 181 8.51 22.62 18.16
CA VAL A 181 8.34 21.28 18.74
C VAL A 181 9.24 21.10 19.96
N ARG A 182 8.62 20.78 21.11
CA ARG A 182 9.30 20.56 22.39
C ARG A 182 8.77 19.29 23.04
N ALA A 183 9.66 18.46 23.56
CA ALA A 183 9.26 17.33 24.39
C ALA A 183 8.73 17.86 25.73
N GLY A 184 7.59 17.36 26.18
CA GLY A 184 7.13 17.52 27.56
C GLY A 184 7.80 16.55 28.52
N ASP A 185 7.50 16.69 29.81
CA ASP A 185 8.12 15.89 30.89
C ASP A 185 7.46 14.51 31.10
N THR A 186 6.39 14.21 30.37
CA THR A 186 5.64 12.94 30.51
C THR A 186 6.42 11.77 29.91
N GLY A 187 6.79 10.81 30.76
CA GLY A 187 7.47 9.58 30.35
C GLY A 187 6.57 8.59 29.57
N ALA A 188 7.20 7.71 28.79
CA ALA A 188 6.50 6.77 27.91
C ALA A 188 6.15 5.41 28.55
N ASP A 189 6.61 5.13 29.78
CA ASP A 189 6.51 3.79 30.39
C ASP A 189 5.07 3.26 30.49
N ARG A 190 4.12 4.12 30.87
CA ARG A 190 2.70 3.75 30.94
C ARG A 190 2.15 3.40 29.57
N PHE A 191 2.40 4.26 28.58
CA PHE A 191 1.95 4.04 27.20
C PHE A 191 2.48 2.71 26.65
N LEU A 192 3.78 2.43 26.84
CA LEU A 192 4.40 1.19 26.39
C LEU A 192 3.84 -0.05 27.12
N ALA A 193 3.51 0.06 28.41
CA ALA A 193 2.86 -1.03 29.13
C ALA A 193 1.44 -1.32 28.62
N GLU A 194 0.66 -0.27 28.34
CA GLU A 194 -0.72 -0.37 27.86
C GLU A 194 -0.82 -0.93 26.43
N LEU A 195 0.22 -0.73 25.59
CA LEU A 195 0.32 -1.38 24.28
C LEU A 195 0.23 -2.92 24.37
N GLY A 196 0.64 -3.53 25.48
CA GLY A 196 0.50 -4.97 25.72
C GLY A 196 -0.97 -5.43 25.63
N VAL A 197 -1.90 -4.62 26.11
CA VAL A 197 -3.33 -4.89 26.08
C VAL A 197 -3.90 -4.58 24.69
N VAL A 198 -3.54 -3.44 24.11
CA VAL A 198 -4.01 -3.00 22.78
C VAL A 198 -3.58 -3.95 21.66
N LEU A 199 -2.35 -4.45 21.71
CA LEU A 199 -1.80 -5.42 20.76
C LEU A 199 -2.10 -6.88 21.16
N GLY A 200 -2.72 -7.09 22.32
CA GLY A 200 -3.15 -8.38 22.85
C GLY A 200 -4.48 -8.88 22.26
N PRO A 201 -4.81 -10.18 22.37
CA PRO A 201 -6.09 -10.69 21.89
C PRO A 201 -7.25 -10.13 22.73
N ALA A 202 -8.41 -9.94 22.09
CA ALA A 202 -9.65 -9.58 22.77
C ALA A 202 -10.71 -10.66 22.50
N HIS A 203 -11.10 -11.38 23.55
CA HIS A 203 -12.08 -12.46 23.45
C HIS A 203 -13.46 -11.97 23.88
N GLY A 204 -14.39 -11.88 22.92
CA GLY A 204 -15.76 -11.43 23.15
C GLY A 204 -15.93 -9.91 23.16
N HIS A 205 -17.19 -9.48 23.08
CA HIS A 205 -17.56 -8.07 22.89
C HIS A 205 -17.03 -7.14 23.99
N ASN A 206 -17.09 -7.55 25.26
CA ASN A 206 -16.65 -6.70 26.38
C ASN A 206 -15.14 -6.44 26.35
N ALA A 207 -14.33 -7.45 26.03
CA ALA A 207 -12.89 -7.31 25.91
C ALA A 207 -12.52 -6.43 24.70
N ALA A 208 -13.23 -6.60 23.57
CA ALA A 208 -13.02 -5.77 22.39
C ALA A 208 -13.34 -4.29 22.67
N ALA A 209 -14.48 -4.02 23.34
CA ALA A 209 -14.86 -2.65 23.72
C ALA A 209 -13.90 -2.03 24.74
N ALA A 210 -13.39 -2.80 25.70
CA ALA A 210 -12.37 -2.32 26.64
C ALA A 210 -11.06 -1.96 25.94
N ARG A 211 -10.62 -2.80 24.99
CA ARG A 211 -9.43 -2.55 24.17
C ARG A 211 -9.58 -1.29 23.31
N GLN A 212 -10.75 -1.10 22.69
CA GLN A 212 -11.07 0.10 21.91
C GLN A 212 -11.02 1.36 22.78
N ARG A 213 -11.62 1.35 23.97
CA ARG A 213 -11.57 2.50 24.90
C ARG A 213 -10.15 2.82 25.34
N LEU A 214 -9.34 1.79 25.62
CA LEU A 214 -7.94 2.00 25.95
C LEU A 214 -7.18 2.62 24.79
N TRP A 215 -7.39 2.13 23.56
CA TRP A 215 -6.77 2.70 22.37
C TRP A 215 -7.15 4.17 22.17
N SER A 216 -8.43 4.53 22.31
CA SER A 216 -8.86 5.93 22.27
C SER A 216 -8.16 6.79 23.33
N ALA A 217 -8.04 6.30 24.57
CA ALA A 217 -7.33 7.03 25.64
C ALA A 217 -5.82 7.15 25.38
N MET A 218 -5.21 6.17 24.72
CA MET A 218 -3.79 6.19 24.36
C MET A 218 -3.49 7.13 23.20
N ILE A 219 -4.44 7.38 22.29
CA ILE A 219 -4.32 8.39 21.23
C ILE A 219 -4.15 9.78 21.86
N ASP A 220 -4.92 10.08 22.91
CA ASP A 220 -4.88 11.35 23.63
C ASP A 220 -3.66 11.46 24.60
N ASP A 221 -2.82 10.42 24.71
CA ASP A 221 -1.63 10.45 25.55
C ASP A 221 -0.50 11.23 24.85
N ALA A 222 0.21 12.10 25.58
CA ALA A 222 1.30 12.90 25.04
C ALA A 222 2.58 12.08 24.73
N ALA A 223 2.68 10.83 25.19
CA ALA A 223 3.89 10.01 25.05
C ALA A 223 4.34 9.82 23.59
N PRO A 224 3.48 9.49 22.60
CA PRO A 224 3.90 9.37 21.21
C PRO A 224 4.48 10.66 20.66
N TYR A 225 3.84 11.79 20.94
CA TYR A 225 4.33 13.12 20.58
C TYR A 225 5.71 13.37 21.22
N ASN A 226 5.84 13.17 22.53
CA ASN A 226 7.07 13.43 23.29
C ASN A 226 8.23 12.57 22.80
N LEU A 227 8.01 11.30 22.50
CA LEU A 227 9.05 10.43 21.92
C LEU A 227 9.53 10.98 20.56
N GLY A 228 8.63 11.46 19.71
CA GLY A 228 9.04 12.04 18.42
C GLY A 228 9.76 13.38 18.55
N ALA A 229 9.43 14.17 19.58
CA ALA A 229 10.13 15.39 19.93
C ALA A 229 11.52 15.10 20.52
N LEU A 230 11.65 14.10 21.40
CA LEU A 230 12.91 13.66 22.01
C LEU A 230 13.94 13.24 20.96
N ALA A 231 13.51 12.64 19.84
CA ALA A 231 14.38 12.31 18.72
C ALA A 231 15.22 13.50 18.20
N ARG A 232 14.76 14.74 18.40
CA ARG A 232 15.42 15.98 17.97
C ARG A 232 16.36 16.57 19.01
N VAL A 233 16.03 16.40 20.30
CA VAL A 233 16.69 17.14 21.40
C VAL A 233 17.52 16.24 22.31
N ASP A 234 17.05 15.03 22.58
CA ASP A 234 17.71 14.04 23.42
C ASP A 234 17.40 12.62 22.91
N PRO A 235 18.01 12.21 21.78
CA PRO A 235 17.77 10.89 21.20
C PRO A 235 18.25 9.74 22.10
N ALA A 236 19.09 10.01 23.12
CA ALA A 236 19.55 9.00 24.06
C ALA A 236 18.46 8.60 25.08
N ALA A 237 17.45 9.46 25.29
CA ALA A 237 16.29 9.16 26.10
C ALA A 237 15.27 8.24 25.40
N LEU A 238 15.45 7.96 24.11
CA LEU A 238 14.56 7.06 23.37
C LEU A 238 14.81 5.60 23.76
N PRO A 239 13.76 4.76 23.82
CA PRO A 239 13.93 3.32 24.05
C PRO A 239 14.62 2.59 22.87
N TRP A 240 14.73 3.23 21.71
CA TRP A 240 15.25 2.63 20.48
C TRP A 240 16.16 3.59 19.71
N SER A 241 17.02 3.02 18.87
CA SER A 241 17.81 3.79 17.90
C SER A 241 17.00 4.05 16.62
N ILE A 242 16.59 5.31 16.38
CA ILE A 242 15.89 5.68 15.13
C ILE A 242 16.73 5.44 13.87
N VAL A 243 18.07 5.43 14.01
CA VAL A 243 19.01 5.10 12.94
C VAL A 243 19.02 3.59 12.67
N GLY A 244 19.05 2.77 13.72
CA GLY A 244 18.96 1.31 13.62
C GLY A 244 17.61 0.84 13.09
N LEU A 245 16.54 1.57 13.41
CA LEU A 245 15.19 1.35 12.89
C LEU A 245 15.03 1.79 11.42
N GLY A 246 16.02 2.50 10.85
CA GLY A 246 15.96 3.01 9.48
C GLY A 246 14.98 4.16 9.28
N LEU A 247 14.54 4.83 10.35
CA LEU A 247 13.62 5.97 10.28
C LEU A 247 14.33 7.26 9.83
N SER A 248 15.56 7.49 10.31
CA SER A 248 16.42 8.62 9.93
C SER A 248 17.88 8.18 9.84
N SER A 249 18.70 8.88 9.06
CA SER A 249 20.12 8.59 8.83
C SER A 249 21.03 9.10 9.94
N ALA A 250 20.55 10.02 10.77
CA ALA A 250 21.34 10.65 11.81
C ALA A 250 20.55 10.87 13.10
N VAL A 251 21.29 11.04 14.19
CA VAL A 251 20.79 11.56 15.46
C VAL A 251 21.70 12.72 15.91
N PRO A 252 21.16 13.78 16.54
CA PRO A 252 19.74 14.08 16.66
C PRO A 252 19.05 14.30 15.31
N LEU A 253 17.74 14.11 15.27
CA LEU A 253 16.94 14.31 14.06
C LEU A 253 17.12 15.74 13.54
N ARG A 254 17.38 15.88 12.24
CA ARG A 254 17.58 17.16 11.58
C ARG A 254 16.32 17.56 10.80
N PRO A 255 16.08 18.87 10.59
CA PRO A 255 15.03 19.30 9.69
C PRO A 255 15.28 18.69 8.29
N PRO A 256 14.26 18.08 7.65
CA PRO A 256 14.43 17.54 6.31
C PRO A 256 14.64 18.68 5.31
N PRO A 257 15.42 18.45 4.24
CA PRO A 257 15.59 19.47 3.21
C PRO A 257 14.27 19.76 2.50
N LEU A 258 14.10 20.97 1.95
CA LEU A 258 12.90 21.29 1.16
C LEU A 258 12.89 20.50 -0.16
N THR A 259 14.03 20.48 -0.84
CA THR A 259 14.26 19.75 -2.09
C THR A 259 15.28 18.65 -1.87
N GLY A 260 15.01 17.45 -2.38
CA GLY A 260 15.98 16.35 -2.33
C GLY A 260 17.14 16.60 -3.29
N ASP A 261 18.37 16.43 -2.81
CA ASP A 261 19.51 16.18 -3.69
C ASP A 261 19.35 14.80 -4.33
N LEU A 262 19.88 14.63 -5.54
CA LEU A 262 19.74 13.41 -6.36
C LEU A 262 20.40 12.14 -5.76
N ASP A 263 20.99 12.25 -4.56
CA ASP A 263 21.60 11.14 -3.82
C ASP A 263 20.51 10.25 -3.21
N ARG A 264 20.20 9.18 -3.95
CA ARG A 264 19.12 8.22 -3.68
C ARG A 264 19.19 7.59 -2.29
N ASP A 265 20.38 7.48 -1.70
CA ASP A 265 20.60 6.82 -0.41
C ASP A 265 19.92 7.51 0.78
N HIS A 266 19.75 8.84 0.74
CA HIS A 266 19.00 9.58 1.76
C HIS A 266 17.48 9.50 1.56
N SER A 267 17.01 9.19 0.35
CA SER A 267 15.57 9.19 0.01
C SER A 267 14.79 7.98 0.55
N ASP A 268 15.50 6.94 0.99
CA ASP A 268 14.88 5.70 1.47
C ASP A 268 14.39 5.80 2.91
N ARG A 269 15.00 6.66 3.74
CA ARG A 269 14.62 6.83 5.15
C ARG A 269 13.46 7.81 5.30
N PRO A 270 12.34 7.41 5.93
CA PRO A 270 11.12 8.21 5.95
C PRO A 270 11.29 9.65 6.47
N LEU A 271 12.03 9.84 7.57
CA LEU A 271 12.15 11.13 8.22
C LEU A 271 13.13 12.07 7.51
N ASP A 272 14.01 11.55 6.66
CA ASP A 272 14.99 12.33 5.91
C ASP A 272 14.44 12.80 4.55
N ARG A 273 13.30 12.26 4.11
CA ARG A 273 12.68 12.62 2.83
C ARG A 273 12.35 14.09 2.77
N SER A 274 12.76 14.73 1.67
CA SER A 274 12.48 16.12 1.41
C SER A 274 10.98 16.41 1.33
N VAL A 275 10.58 17.62 1.68
CA VAL A 275 9.18 18.07 1.58
C VAL A 275 8.64 17.85 0.16
N VAL A 276 9.40 18.25 -0.86
CA VAL A 276 9.00 18.08 -2.26
C VAL A 276 8.87 16.61 -2.66
N ASP A 277 9.72 15.71 -2.14
CA ASP A 277 9.59 14.27 -2.42
C ASP A 277 8.36 13.65 -1.76
N ARG A 278 7.99 14.13 -0.56
CA ARG A 278 6.77 13.69 0.12
C ARG A 278 5.52 14.14 -0.64
N VAL A 279 5.44 15.42 -1.03
CA VAL A 279 4.35 15.94 -1.89
C VAL A 279 4.29 15.16 -3.21
N ARG A 280 5.42 14.94 -3.87
CA ARG A 280 5.49 14.15 -5.10
C ARG A 280 4.99 12.72 -4.89
N ALA A 281 5.32 12.08 -3.77
CA ALA A 281 4.85 10.74 -3.45
C ALA A 281 3.34 10.70 -3.20
N THR A 282 2.76 11.74 -2.59
CA THR A 282 1.31 11.94 -2.45
C THR A 282 0.65 12.03 -3.82
N LEU A 283 1.13 12.95 -4.68
CA LEU A 283 0.56 13.17 -6.01
C LEU A 283 0.61 11.92 -6.88
N ARG A 284 1.66 11.10 -6.77
CA ARG A 284 1.77 9.81 -7.51
C ARG A 284 0.76 8.75 -7.06
N ARG A 285 0.23 8.85 -5.84
CA ARG A 285 -0.66 7.84 -5.25
C ARG A 285 -2.12 8.29 -5.24
N ALA A 286 -2.37 9.58 -5.42
CA ALA A 286 -3.70 10.17 -5.43
C ALA A 286 -4.46 9.76 -6.69
N LEU A 287 -5.47 8.89 -6.51
CA LEU A 287 -6.42 8.56 -7.59
C LEU A 287 -7.49 9.67 -7.75
N ASP A 288 -7.68 10.50 -6.71
CA ASP A 288 -8.71 11.54 -6.62
C ASP A 288 -8.10 12.91 -6.30
N ARG A 289 -7.41 13.50 -7.27
CA ARG A 289 -6.69 14.77 -7.09
C ARG A 289 -7.59 15.92 -6.62
N ASP A 290 -8.86 15.91 -6.96
CA ASP A 290 -9.77 17.05 -6.70
C ASP A 290 -10.16 17.17 -5.21
N ALA A 291 -9.92 16.12 -4.42
CA ALA A 291 -10.04 16.14 -2.97
C ALA A 291 -8.76 16.62 -2.25
N LEU A 292 -7.64 16.81 -2.95
CA LEU A 292 -6.43 17.41 -2.37
C LEU A 292 -6.46 18.95 -2.47
N PRO A 293 -5.82 19.64 -1.52
CA PRO A 293 -5.50 21.06 -1.66
C PRO A 293 -4.75 21.40 -2.94
N ASP A 294 -4.69 22.69 -3.28
CA ASP A 294 -3.81 23.14 -4.35
C ASP A 294 -2.32 22.95 -3.97
N ILE A 295 -1.44 23.04 -4.96
CA ILE A 295 -0.01 22.74 -4.75
C ILE A 295 0.65 23.66 -3.70
N PRO A 296 0.40 24.98 -3.68
CA PRO A 296 0.91 25.84 -2.62
C PRO A 296 0.51 25.38 -1.22
N LEU A 297 -0.80 25.21 -0.96
CA LEU A 297 -1.29 24.78 0.35
C LEU A 297 -0.79 23.37 0.71
N LEU A 298 -0.76 22.46 -0.25
CA LEU A 298 -0.23 21.11 -0.03
C LEU A 298 1.26 21.11 0.37
N CYS A 299 2.06 22.05 -0.17
CA CYS A 299 3.47 22.21 0.22
C CYS A 299 3.61 22.83 1.62
N GLU A 300 2.83 23.87 1.94
CA GLU A 300 2.83 24.52 3.25
C GLU A 300 2.42 23.53 4.35
N GLU A 301 1.34 22.78 4.11
CA GLU A 301 0.93 21.75 5.05
C GLU A 301 2.02 20.67 5.17
N GLU A 302 2.62 20.20 4.07
CA GLU A 302 3.68 19.19 4.14
C GLU A 302 4.91 19.67 4.93
N VAL A 303 5.21 20.97 4.92
CA VAL A 303 6.22 21.56 5.83
C VAL A 303 5.81 21.36 7.29
N ASP A 304 4.55 21.62 7.65
CA ASP A 304 4.06 21.40 9.01
C ASP A 304 4.09 19.92 9.40
N ARG A 305 3.68 19.02 8.49
CA ARG A 305 3.83 17.56 8.65
C ARG A 305 5.28 17.17 8.88
N ALA A 306 6.21 17.67 8.06
CA ALA A 306 7.63 17.41 8.19
C ALA A 306 8.21 17.93 9.52
N CYS A 307 7.68 19.05 10.02
CA CYS A 307 8.04 19.63 11.30
C CYS A 307 7.33 18.98 12.49
N ALA A 308 6.28 18.18 12.31
CA ALA A 308 5.61 17.47 13.39
C ALA A 308 6.43 16.28 13.91
N PRO A 309 6.25 15.84 15.17
CA PRO A 309 6.85 14.61 15.66
C PRO A 309 6.60 13.45 14.69
N TRP A 310 7.67 12.69 14.42
CA TRP A 310 7.64 11.58 13.45
C TRP A 310 7.28 11.94 12.00
N GLY A 311 7.17 13.22 11.66
CA GLY A 311 6.70 13.62 10.34
C GLY A 311 5.20 13.40 10.14
N LEU A 312 4.39 13.37 11.22
CA LEU A 312 2.95 13.08 11.23
C LEU A 312 2.25 14.09 12.14
N LEU A 313 1.21 14.77 11.66
CA LEU A 313 0.47 15.78 12.43
C LEU A 313 -0.47 15.14 13.46
N SER A 314 -1.29 14.18 13.04
CA SER A 314 -2.36 13.66 13.89
C SER A 314 -1.85 12.67 14.96
N GLU A 315 -2.35 12.82 16.18
CA GLU A 315 -1.94 12.03 17.37
C GLU A 315 -2.18 10.53 17.19
N ASP A 316 -3.27 10.14 16.55
CA ASP A 316 -3.60 8.75 16.24
C ASP A 316 -2.59 8.08 15.30
N LYS A 317 -2.01 8.82 14.34
CA LYS A 317 -0.93 8.32 13.47
C LYS A 317 0.40 8.24 14.24
N GLN A 318 0.68 9.19 15.12
CA GLN A 318 1.87 9.15 15.98
C GLN A 318 1.81 7.94 16.93
N ALA A 319 0.69 7.72 17.61
CA ALA A 319 0.45 6.55 18.46
C ALA A 319 0.58 5.24 17.67
N THR A 320 0.00 5.18 16.47
CA THR A 320 0.09 4.00 15.59
C THR A 320 1.52 3.74 15.13
N LEU A 321 2.30 4.78 14.82
CA LEU A 321 3.70 4.61 14.45
C LEU A 321 4.50 4.03 15.62
N VAL A 322 4.31 4.54 16.84
CA VAL A 322 4.99 4.02 18.03
C VAL A 322 4.61 2.56 18.30
N ALA A 323 3.32 2.21 18.20
CA ALA A 323 2.88 0.82 18.27
C ALA A 323 3.54 -0.05 17.19
N GLY A 324 3.72 0.48 15.99
CA GLY A 324 4.43 -0.19 14.90
C GLY A 324 5.94 -0.33 15.12
N ILE A 325 6.59 0.63 15.79
CA ILE A 325 8.00 0.51 16.22
C ILE A 325 8.14 -0.62 17.22
N GLU A 326 7.26 -0.68 18.22
CA GLU A 326 7.23 -1.76 19.22
C GLU A 326 6.99 -3.14 18.60
N VAL A 327 6.16 -3.22 17.56
CA VAL A 327 6.04 -4.45 16.77
C VAL A 327 7.34 -4.74 16.02
N ALA A 328 7.90 -3.75 15.31
CA ALA A 328 9.04 -3.93 14.43
C ALA A 328 10.32 -4.39 15.15
N VAL A 329 10.58 -3.87 16.36
CA VAL A 329 11.77 -4.23 17.16
C VAL A 329 11.77 -5.70 17.59
N GLU A 330 10.61 -6.34 17.62
CA GLU A 330 10.46 -7.75 17.96
C GLU A 330 10.48 -8.69 16.74
N LEU A 331 10.52 -8.15 15.51
CA LEU A 331 10.53 -8.94 14.28
C LEU A 331 11.96 -9.34 13.89
N ALA A 332 12.32 -10.56 14.23
CA ALA A 332 13.55 -11.25 13.83
C ALA A 332 13.18 -12.60 13.17
N PRO A 333 12.81 -12.60 11.88
CA PRO A 333 12.33 -13.81 11.20
C PRO A 333 13.40 -14.92 11.06
N LEU A 334 14.68 -14.57 11.09
CA LEU A 334 15.78 -15.54 11.01
C LEU A 334 16.10 -16.17 12.37
N ASP A 335 16.11 -15.38 13.45
CA ASP A 335 16.40 -15.83 14.81
C ASP A 335 15.21 -16.61 15.42
N ARG A 336 15.46 -17.76 16.06
CA ARG A 336 14.44 -18.54 16.79
C ARG A 336 14.30 -18.15 18.24
N SER A 337 15.36 -17.60 18.82
CA SER A 337 15.45 -17.29 20.24
C SER A 337 14.62 -16.07 20.63
N VAL A 338 14.40 -15.16 19.67
CA VAL A 338 13.59 -13.97 19.87
C VAL A 338 12.13 -14.34 20.14
N THR A 339 11.70 -14.01 21.37
CA THR A 339 10.32 -14.04 21.85
C THR A 339 9.72 -12.64 21.79
N SER A 340 8.44 -12.55 21.43
CA SER A 340 7.71 -11.29 21.34
C SER A 340 6.91 -11.03 22.62
N ARG A 341 7.00 -9.82 23.18
CA ARG A 341 6.20 -9.35 24.31
C ARG A 341 4.76 -9.08 23.86
N TYR A 342 4.60 -8.59 22.64
CA TYR A 342 3.28 -8.27 22.08
C TYR A 342 2.70 -9.46 21.32
N ALA A 343 1.44 -9.82 21.62
CA ALA A 343 0.79 -10.94 20.97
C ALA A 343 0.67 -10.75 19.44
N LEU A 344 0.40 -9.52 18.99
CA LEU A 344 0.39 -9.18 17.56
C LEU A 344 1.75 -9.39 16.89
N ALA A 345 2.84 -8.94 17.51
CA ALA A 345 4.19 -9.15 17.01
C ALA A 345 4.51 -10.65 16.93
N ALA A 346 4.13 -11.43 17.94
CA ALA A 346 4.28 -12.89 17.94
C ALA A 346 3.54 -13.55 16.76
N GLN A 347 2.33 -13.09 16.45
CA GLN A 347 1.53 -13.58 15.33
C GLN A 347 2.16 -13.25 13.97
N ILE A 348 2.60 -12.00 13.78
CA ILE A 348 3.29 -11.55 12.57
C ILE A 348 4.58 -12.35 12.37
N GLN A 349 5.39 -12.45 13.42
CA GLN A 349 6.65 -13.19 13.43
C GLN A 349 6.45 -14.68 13.11
N ALA A 350 5.44 -15.33 13.70
CA ALA A 350 5.12 -16.73 13.42
C ALA A 350 4.71 -16.94 11.96
N ARG A 351 3.97 -15.99 11.35
CA ARG A 351 3.58 -16.03 9.94
C ARG A 351 4.81 -15.87 9.03
N LEU A 352 5.68 -14.89 9.31
CA LEU A 352 6.92 -14.67 8.56
C LEU A 352 7.85 -15.89 8.61
N ARG A 353 8.04 -16.47 9.80
CA ARG A 353 8.90 -17.65 10.01
C ARG A 353 8.41 -18.91 9.27
N LYS A 354 7.13 -18.97 8.89
CA LYS A 354 6.53 -20.07 8.11
C LYS A 354 6.67 -19.90 6.60
N GLU A 355 7.08 -18.73 6.13
CA GLU A 355 7.30 -18.51 4.69
C GLU A 355 8.45 -19.39 4.19
N ALA A 356 8.24 -20.04 3.03
CA ALA A 356 9.19 -21.00 2.49
C ALA A 356 10.59 -20.40 2.27
N TYR A 357 10.66 -19.15 1.82
CA TYR A 357 11.93 -18.47 1.58
C TYR A 357 12.68 -18.13 2.87
N VAL A 358 11.96 -17.84 3.96
CA VAL A 358 12.55 -17.62 5.27
C VAL A 358 13.07 -18.94 5.84
N LEU A 359 12.29 -20.02 5.73
CA LEU A 359 12.75 -21.36 6.12
C LEU A 359 13.99 -21.80 5.34
N HIS A 360 14.04 -21.49 4.05
CA HIS A 360 15.19 -21.77 3.19
C HIS A 360 16.42 -20.96 3.63
N ALA A 361 16.30 -19.63 3.75
CA ALA A 361 17.39 -18.75 4.21
C ALA A 361 17.98 -19.23 5.54
N ARG A 362 17.14 -19.67 6.48
CA ARG A 362 17.57 -20.16 7.79
C ARG A 362 18.38 -21.46 7.74
N ARG A 363 17.98 -22.41 6.88
CA ARG A 363 18.75 -23.66 6.71
C ARG A 363 20.13 -23.35 6.15
N TYR A 364 20.20 -22.50 5.12
CA TYR A 364 21.48 -22.09 4.52
C TYR A 364 22.39 -21.38 5.52
N LEU A 365 21.86 -20.47 6.33
CA LEU A 365 22.64 -19.79 7.37
C LEU A 365 23.12 -20.75 8.46
N ALA A 366 22.29 -21.73 8.86
CA ALA A 366 22.68 -22.74 9.85
C ALA A 366 23.74 -23.72 9.31
N GLU A 367 23.71 -24.03 8.02
CA GLU A 367 24.63 -24.95 7.34
C GLU A 367 25.95 -24.29 6.90
N GLY A 368 26.09 -22.96 7.07
CA GLY A 368 27.28 -22.21 6.65
C GLY A 368 27.52 -22.21 5.13
N GLY A 369 26.49 -22.52 4.35
CA GLY A 369 26.59 -22.66 2.90
C GLY A 369 26.78 -21.33 2.17
N PRO A 370 27.41 -21.32 0.97
CA PRO A 370 27.56 -20.10 0.19
C PRO A 370 26.20 -19.56 -0.27
N ILE A 371 25.87 -18.33 0.13
CA ILE A 371 24.65 -17.64 -0.30
C ILE A 371 24.92 -16.95 -1.64
N HIS A 372 24.12 -17.26 -2.66
CA HIS A 372 24.20 -16.61 -3.96
C HIS A 372 24.05 -15.08 -3.81
N PRO A 373 24.85 -14.23 -4.50
CA PRO A 373 24.79 -12.77 -4.33
C PRO A 373 23.39 -12.16 -4.48
N ARG A 374 22.54 -12.72 -5.35
CA ARG A 374 21.14 -12.28 -5.53
C ARG A 374 20.19 -12.69 -4.38
N GLN A 375 20.53 -13.71 -3.61
CA GLN A 375 19.80 -14.12 -2.40
C GLN A 375 20.28 -13.37 -1.16
N ARG A 376 21.52 -12.88 -1.17
CA ARG A 376 22.13 -12.10 -0.08
C ARG A 376 21.26 -10.90 0.30
N GLN A 377 20.76 -10.15 -0.67
CA GLN A 377 19.88 -9.01 -0.40
C GLN A 377 18.64 -9.41 0.41
N VAL A 378 17.96 -10.51 0.05
CA VAL A 378 16.76 -10.95 0.79
C VAL A 378 17.13 -11.44 2.19
N VAL A 379 18.30 -12.04 2.36
CA VAL A 379 18.79 -12.47 3.68
C VAL A 379 19.13 -11.26 4.55
N ASP A 380 19.79 -10.25 3.99
CA ASP A 380 20.13 -9.00 4.67
C ASP A 380 18.83 -8.25 5.05
N ASP A 381 17.86 -8.17 4.14
CA ASP A 381 16.52 -7.62 4.35
C ASP A 381 15.77 -8.35 5.49
N LEU A 382 15.93 -9.68 5.60
CA LEU A 382 15.33 -10.48 6.67
C LEU A 382 16.07 -10.33 8.01
N ALA A 383 17.39 -10.09 7.98
CA ALA A 383 18.18 -9.80 9.17
C ALA A 383 17.88 -8.40 9.71
N ALA A 384 17.69 -7.42 8.83
CA ALA A 384 17.33 -6.04 9.13
C ALA A 384 15.87 -5.74 8.73
N TYR A 385 14.92 -6.48 9.32
CA TYR A 385 13.51 -6.41 8.91
C TYR A 385 12.82 -5.08 9.27
N ALA A 386 13.19 -4.48 10.40
CA ALA A 386 12.54 -3.28 10.93
C ALA A 386 12.55 -2.08 9.94
N PRO A 387 13.68 -1.70 9.30
CA PRO A 387 13.70 -0.65 8.27
C PRO A 387 12.64 -0.82 7.16
N LEU A 388 12.49 -2.03 6.62
CA LEU A 388 11.55 -2.31 5.53
C LEU A 388 10.09 -2.25 5.98
N TYR A 389 9.84 -2.68 7.21
CA TYR A 389 8.52 -2.61 7.83
C TYR A 389 8.15 -1.16 8.12
N LEU A 390 9.02 -0.41 8.80
CA LEU A 390 8.75 0.95 9.24
C LEU A 390 8.70 1.95 8.09
N SER A 391 9.51 1.79 7.04
CA SER A 391 9.40 2.63 5.84
C SER A 391 8.04 2.50 5.16
N ARG A 392 7.49 1.28 5.11
CA ARG A 392 6.14 1.02 4.57
C ARG A 392 5.03 1.49 5.50
N LEU A 393 5.19 1.30 6.82
CA LEU A 393 4.22 1.78 7.80
C LEU A 393 4.12 3.31 7.73
N TRP A 394 5.25 4.01 7.81
CA TRP A 394 5.29 5.46 7.74
C TRP A 394 4.65 5.97 6.45
N ALA A 395 4.95 5.36 5.30
CA ALA A 395 4.35 5.79 4.03
C ALA A 395 2.81 5.63 3.98
N ARG A 396 2.25 4.66 4.71
CA ARG A 396 0.79 4.50 4.83
C ARG A 396 0.19 5.49 5.80
N LEU A 397 0.84 5.71 6.94
CA LEU A 397 0.41 6.69 7.94
C LEU A 397 0.48 8.11 7.39
N HIS A 398 1.56 8.47 6.69
CA HIS A 398 1.69 9.76 6.00
C HIS A 398 0.58 9.95 4.97
N GLY A 399 0.27 8.92 4.17
CA GLY A 399 -0.88 8.95 3.26
C GLY A 399 -2.19 9.23 4.00
N ARG A 400 -2.47 8.49 5.08
CA ARG A 400 -3.67 8.73 5.92
C ARG A 400 -3.71 10.12 6.51
N ASP A 401 -2.58 10.65 6.97
CA ASP A 401 -2.47 11.98 7.54
C ASP A 401 -2.76 13.08 6.50
N VAL A 402 -2.24 12.94 5.28
CA VAL A 402 -2.56 13.83 4.15
C VAL A 402 -4.04 13.80 3.79
N TRP A 403 -4.66 12.62 3.80
CA TRP A 403 -6.08 12.45 3.51
C TRP A 403 -6.99 12.63 4.73
N GLN A 404 -6.41 12.96 5.90
CA GLN A 404 -7.11 13.06 7.18
C GLN A 404 -7.95 11.80 7.52
N GLU A 405 -7.52 10.63 7.03
CA GLU A 405 -8.13 9.35 7.36
C GLU A 405 -7.77 8.95 8.79
N PRO A 406 -8.74 8.59 9.65
CA PRO A 406 -8.45 8.25 11.03
C PRO A 406 -7.73 6.89 11.19
N CYS A 407 -7.10 6.72 12.35
CA CYS A 407 -6.52 5.49 12.90
C CYS A 407 -7.05 5.24 14.32
N ASP A 408 -8.29 5.65 14.59
CA ASP A 408 -8.95 5.57 15.89
C ASP A 408 -9.60 4.20 16.18
N ASP A 409 -9.89 3.40 15.15
CA ASP A 409 -10.33 2.01 15.31
C ASP A 409 -9.14 1.07 15.57
N VAL A 410 -9.19 0.34 16.69
CA VAL A 410 -8.10 -0.52 17.14
C VAL A 410 -7.91 -1.74 16.24
N ASP A 411 -8.97 -2.28 15.65
CA ASP A 411 -8.90 -3.45 14.79
C ASP A 411 -8.42 -3.08 13.38
N GLU A 412 -8.77 -1.90 12.88
CA GLU A 412 -8.17 -1.31 11.69
C GLU A 412 -6.68 -1.03 11.88
N MET A 413 -6.30 -0.41 13.01
CA MET A 413 -4.90 -0.17 13.34
C MET A 413 -4.09 -1.47 13.37
N ARG A 414 -4.59 -2.51 14.05
CA ARG A 414 -3.92 -3.82 14.07
C ARG A 414 -3.85 -4.45 12.68
N SER A 415 -4.92 -4.35 11.90
CA SER A 415 -4.99 -4.84 10.52
C SER A 415 -3.99 -4.10 9.61
N LEU A 416 -3.78 -2.80 9.84
CA LEU A 416 -2.77 -1.99 9.17
C LEU A 416 -1.37 -2.52 9.49
N LEU A 417 -1.04 -2.71 10.78
CA LEU A 417 0.26 -3.25 11.23
C LEU A 417 0.55 -4.64 10.63
N GLU A 418 -0.42 -5.55 10.63
CA GLU A 418 -0.27 -6.84 9.95
C GLU A 418 -0.15 -6.71 8.43
N GLY A 419 -0.95 -5.81 7.84
CA GLY A 419 -0.98 -5.53 6.42
C GLY A 419 0.35 -5.00 5.91
N VAL A 420 1.11 -4.28 6.73
CA VAL A 420 2.48 -3.82 6.39
C VAL A 420 3.41 -5.02 6.28
N ALA A 421 3.45 -5.91 7.28
CA ALA A 421 4.29 -7.11 7.24
C ALA A 421 3.94 -8.04 6.06
N ARG A 422 2.64 -8.20 5.76
CA ARG A 422 2.18 -8.95 4.58
C ARG A 422 2.71 -8.33 3.28
N SER A 423 2.71 -7.00 3.17
CA SER A 423 3.23 -6.29 2.01
C SER A 423 4.74 -6.47 1.83
N VAL A 424 5.50 -6.46 2.92
CA VAL A 424 6.95 -6.76 2.89
C VAL A 424 7.18 -8.19 2.40
N SER A 425 6.46 -9.17 2.96
CA SER A 425 6.59 -10.57 2.56
C SER A 425 6.21 -10.82 1.10
N LEU A 426 5.21 -10.10 0.57
CA LEU A 426 4.84 -10.17 -0.85
C LEU A 426 5.97 -9.67 -1.77
N ASP A 427 6.64 -8.57 -1.41
CA ASP A 427 7.77 -8.04 -2.18
C ASP A 427 8.93 -9.03 -2.20
N HIS A 428 9.30 -9.61 -1.05
CA HIS A 428 10.32 -10.66 -0.99
C HIS A 428 9.98 -11.85 -1.88
N ARG A 429 8.72 -12.34 -1.84
CA ARG A 429 8.25 -13.44 -2.70
C ARG A 429 8.35 -13.08 -4.18
N GLN A 430 7.98 -11.85 -4.56
CA GLN A 430 8.09 -11.40 -5.95
C GLN A 430 9.55 -11.33 -6.41
N ARG A 431 10.45 -10.80 -5.58
CA ARG A 431 11.90 -10.74 -5.90
C ARG A 431 12.49 -12.14 -6.08
N ILE A 432 12.16 -13.08 -5.19
CA ILE A 432 12.62 -14.47 -5.30
C ILE A 432 12.06 -15.12 -6.56
N LYS A 433 10.78 -14.92 -6.85
CA LYS A 433 10.16 -15.46 -8.07
C LYS A 433 10.85 -14.94 -9.33
N ALA A 434 11.05 -13.63 -9.43
CA ALA A 434 11.74 -13.01 -10.57
C ALA A 434 13.18 -13.53 -10.71
N MET A 435 13.87 -13.77 -9.60
CA MET A 435 15.21 -14.37 -9.60
C MET A 435 15.20 -15.80 -10.16
N LEU A 436 14.23 -16.63 -9.77
CA LEU A 436 14.12 -18.02 -10.24
C LEU A 436 13.73 -18.08 -11.73
N GLU A 437 12.85 -17.20 -12.21
CA GLU A 437 12.46 -17.14 -13.63
C GLU A 437 13.65 -16.79 -14.53
N LEU A 438 14.55 -15.92 -14.08
CA LEU A 438 15.78 -15.58 -14.80
C LEU A 438 16.82 -16.71 -14.85
N GLN A 439 16.75 -17.71 -13.96
CA GLN A 439 17.64 -18.88 -13.99
C GLN A 439 17.16 -19.98 -14.95
N VAL A 440 15.90 -19.94 -15.38
CA VAL A 440 15.33 -20.92 -16.33
C VAL A 440 15.48 -20.44 -17.79
N ALA A 441 15.65 -19.13 -17.98
CA ALA A 441 15.73 -18.49 -19.30
C ALA A 441 17.16 -18.26 -19.82
N GLY A 442 18.19 -18.61 -19.05
CA GLY A 442 19.60 -18.59 -19.43
C GLY A 442 20.24 -19.93 -19.15
#